data_AF-A0A430R6V7-F1
#
_entry.id   AF-A0A430R6V7-F1
#
_cell.length_a   1.000
_cell.length_b   1.000
_cell.length_c   1.000
_cell.angle_alpha   90.00
_cell.angle_beta   90.00
_cell.angle_gamma   90.00
#
_symmetry.space_group_name_H-M   'P 1'
#
loop_
_entity.id
_entity.type
_entity.pdbx_description
1 polymer ?
#
loop_
_entity_poly.entity_id
_entity_poly.type
_entity_poly.pdbx_seq_one_letter_code
_entity_poly.pdbx_strand_id
1 'polypeptide(L)'
;DLQEAPAPREEEAGEAPPARGLEGSPPGEGQAERPLPPYLTYVRKECRLRPDQLDALTALARRLNRERKGKGERITENTLIRWAVDMLLEQYRSPAETYQKEEEPS
;
A
#
# COMPACT_ATOMS: atom_id res chain seq x y z
N ASP A 1 -11.82 61.03 27.98
CA ASP A 1 -12.03 60.46 26.64
C ASP A 1 -11.62 58.99 26.64
N LEU A 2 -12.59 58.08 26.52
CA LEU A 2 -12.37 56.64 26.39
C LEU A 2 -12.18 56.35 24.89
N GLN A 3 -10.94 56.09 24.48
CA GLN A 3 -10.64 55.65 23.11
C GLN A 3 -11.00 54.17 22.97
N GLU A 4 -12.07 53.92 22.22
CA GLU A 4 -12.57 52.62 21.80
C GLU A 4 -11.58 51.98 20.81
N ALA A 5 -11.05 50.80 21.16
CA ALA A 5 -10.16 50.03 20.29
C ALA A 5 -10.99 49.32 19.19
N PRO A 6 -10.55 49.28 17.92
CA PRO A 6 -11.28 48.57 16.89
C PRO A 6 -11.16 47.05 17.04
N ALA A 7 -12.29 46.36 16.91
CA ALA A 7 -12.43 44.90 16.99
C ALA A 7 -11.57 44.14 15.94
N PRO A 8 -11.14 42.90 16.23
CA PRO A 8 -10.35 42.10 15.29
C PRO A 8 -11.20 41.72 14.07
N ARG A 9 -10.65 41.97 12.89
CA ARG A 9 -11.20 41.58 11.59
C ARG A 9 -11.18 40.06 11.52
N GLU A 10 -12.35 39.43 11.44
CA GLU A 10 -12.48 38.01 11.14
C GLU A 10 -11.91 37.77 9.73
N GLU A 11 -10.76 37.10 9.64
CA GLU A 11 -10.27 36.58 8.38
C GLU A 11 -11.20 35.45 7.94
N GLU A 12 -12.01 35.70 6.92
CA GLU A 12 -12.74 34.66 6.20
C GLU A 12 -11.76 33.57 5.79
N ALA A 13 -11.93 32.38 6.37
CA ALA A 13 -11.23 31.18 5.96
C ALA A 13 -11.58 30.90 4.49
N GLY A 14 -10.66 31.24 3.58
CA GLY A 14 -10.79 30.93 2.18
C GLY A 14 -10.99 29.43 1.99
N GLU A 15 -12.18 29.05 1.51
CA GLU A 15 -12.49 27.70 1.05
C GLU A 15 -11.45 27.26 0.02
N ALA A 16 -10.76 26.16 0.32
CA ALA A 16 -9.85 25.52 -0.63
C ALA A 16 -10.64 25.04 -1.87
N PRO A 17 -10.12 25.23 -3.09
CA PRO A 17 -10.84 24.83 -4.30
C PRO A 17 -11.07 23.31 -4.33
N PRO A 18 -12.22 22.83 -4.82
CA PRO A 18 -12.52 21.41 -4.86
C PRO A 18 -11.50 20.70 -5.76
N ALA A 19 -11.07 19.52 -5.31
CA ALA A 19 -10.11 18.65 -6.00
C ALA A 19 -10.59 18.30 -7.42
N ARG A 20 -10.23 19.13 -8.39
CA ARG A 20 -10.47 18.91 -9.80
C ARG A 20 -9.43 17.91 -10.31
N GLY A 21 -9.76 16.63 -10.33
CA GLY A 21 -8.82 15.63 -10.85
C GLY A 21 -9.22 14.15 -10.85
N LEU A 22 -10.49 13.80 -10.62
CA LEU A 22 -10.97 12.41 -10.76
C LEU A 22 -12.11 12.29 -11.78
N GLU A 23 -12.08 13.12 -12.83
CA GLU A 23 -12.85 12.85 -14.05
C GLU A 23 -12.10 11.76 -14.81
N GLY A 24 -12.61 10.53 -14.75
CA GLY A 24 -12.11 9.42 -15.53
C GLY A 24 -12.23 9.74 -17.02
N SER A 25 -11.11 9.68 -17.75
CA SER A 25 -11.13 9.78 -19.20
C SER A 25 -12.09 8.76 -19.80
N PRO A 26 -12.86 9.11 -20.86
CA PRO A 26 -13.75 8.17 -21.53
C PRO A 26 -12.93 7.01 -22.14
N PRO A 27 -13.51 5.81 -22.28
CA PRO A 27 -12.83 4.66 -22.87
C PRO A 27 -12.64 4.90 -24.38
N GLY A 28 -11.57 5.61 -24.73
CA GLY A 28 -11.08 5.74 -26.09
C GLY A 28 -10.32 4.50 -26.51
N GLU A 29 -10.78 3.91 -27.60
CA GLU A 29 -10.18 2.81 -28.36
C GLU A 29 -8.67 3.04 -28.57
N GLY A 30 -7.85 2.05 -28.19
CA GLY A 30 -6.38 2.13 -28.31
C GLY A 30 -5.59 1.76 -27.06
N GLN A 31 -6.24 1.37 -25.96
CA GLN A 31 -5.56 0.74 -24.82
C GLN A 31 -5.17 -0.69 -25.21
N ALA A 32 -4.04 -0.85 -25.91
CA ALA A 32 -3.29 -2.10 -25.90
C ALA A 32 -3.26 -2.64 -24.47
N GLU A 33 -3.57 -3.93 -24.30
CA GLU A 33 -3.75 -4.64 -23.02
C GLU A 33 -2.66 -4.24 -22.01
N ARG A 34 -2.95 -3.20 -21.20
CA ARG A 34 -2.04 -2.84 -20.12
C ARG A 34 -2.12 -4.01 -19.13
N PRO A 35 -0.98 -4.58 -18.72
CA PRO A 35 -0.99 -5.68 -17.77
C PRO A 35 -1.79 -5.27 -16.54
N LEU A 36 -2.61 -6.20 -16.04
CA LEU A 36 -3.40 -6.00 -14.83
C LEU A 36 -2.49 -5.45 -13.72
N PRO A 37 -2.88 -4.34 -13.07
CA PRO A 37 -2.14 -3.82 -11.93
C PRO A 37 -1.86 -4.92 -10.90
N PRO A 38 -0.65 -5.01 -10.32
CA PRO A 38 -0.25 -6.13 -9.46
C PRO A 38 -1.22 -6.40 -8.30
N TYR A 39 -1.81 -5.35 -7.72
CA TYR A 39 -2.73 -5.48 -6.61
C TYR A 39 -4.03 -6.23 -6.96
N LEU A 40 -4.44 -6.27 -8.24
CA LEU A 40 -5.62 -7.01 -8.68
C LEU A 40 -5.38 -8.52 -8.74
N THR A 41 -4.12 -8.96 -8.65
CA THR A 41 -3.77 -10.38 -8.58
C THR A 41 -3.85 -10.94 -7.15
N TYR A 42 -4.00 -10.07 -6.14
CA TYR A 42 -4.08 -10.47 -4.73
C TYR A 42 -5.52 -10.47 -4.20
N VAL A 43 -5.80 -11.39 -3.28
CA VAL A 43 -7.07 -11.44 -2.56
C VAL A 43 -7.05 -10.48 -1.37
N ARG A 44 -8.11 -9.70 -1.18
CA ARG A 44 -8.24 -8.79 -0.04
C ARG A 44 -8.48 -9.57 1.24
N LYS A 45 -7.73 -9.25 2.30
CA LYS A 45 -7.89 -9.80 3.64
C LYS A 45 -7.80 -8.69 4.68
N GLU A 46 -8.69 -8.69 5.65
CA GLU A 46 -8.59 -7.81 6.82
C GLU A 46 -7.60 -8.39 7.84
N CYS A 47 -6.69 -7.55 8.33
CA CYS A 47 -5.68 -7.90 9.32
C CYS A 47 -5.65 -6.83 10.42
N ARG A 48 -5.77 -7.24 11.67
CA ARG A 48 -5.61 -6.36 12.83
C ARG A 48 -4.19 -6.49 13.36
N LEU A 49 -3.49 -5.37 13.43
CA LEU A 49 -2.14 -5.27 13.96
C LEU A 49 -2.15 -4.42 15.23
N ARG A 50 -1.22 -4.68 16.14
CA ARG A 50 -0.99 -3.78 17.26
C ARG A 50 -0.39 -2.45 16.77
N PRO A 51 -0.58 -1.34 17.51
CA PRO A 51 -0.03 -0.04 17.11
C PRO A 51 1.49 -0.05 16.87
N ASP A 52 2.24 -0.69 17.77
CA ASP A 52 3.71 -0.80 17.66
C ASP A 52 4.17 -1.56 16.41
N GLN A 53 3.39 -2.56 15.99
CA GLN A 53 3.66 -3.32 14.77
C GLN A 53 3.44 -2.46 13.52
N LEU A 54 2.37 -1.66 13.50
CA LEU A 54 2.08 -0.76 12.39
C LEU A 54 3.18 0.30 12.25
N ASP A 55 3.57 0.93 13.36
CA ASP A 55 4.65 1.92 13.38
C ASP A 55 5.98 1.33 12.89
N ALA A 56 6.30 0.12 13.34
CA ALA A 56 7.51 -0.59 12.91
C ALA A 56 7.49 -0.91 11.41
N LEU A 57 6.35 -1.37 10.87
CA LEU A 57 6.21 -1.64 9.43
C LEU A 57 6.34 -0.38 8.59
N THR A 58 5.71 0.72 9.00
CA THR A 58 5.82 2.01 8.31
C THR A 58 7.27 2.52 8.34
N ALA A 59 7.94 2.46 9.49
CA ALA A 59 9.34 2.86 9.62
C ALA A 59 10.27 2.01 8.73
N LEU A 60 10.05 0.68 8.71
CA LEU A 60 10.81 -0.25 7.90
C LEU A 60 10.61 0.00 6.41
N ALA A 61 9.36 0.15 5.95
CA ALA A 61 9.06 0.45 4.55
C ALA A 61 9.71 1.76 4.10
N ARG A 62 9.66 2.82 4.93
CA ARG A 62 10.33 4.09 4.64
C ARG A 62 11.84 3.91 4.53
N ARG A 63 12.46 3.16 5.46
CA ARG A 63 13.90 2.88 5.42
C ARG A 63 14.31 2.16 4.13
N LEU A 64 13.64 1.06 3.80
CA LEU A 64 13.95 0.26 2.62
C LEU A 64 13.76 1.04 1.31
N ASN A 65 12.68 1.84 1.19
CA ASN A 65 12.48 2.66 -0.01
C ASN A 65 13.58 3.74 -0.16
N ARG A 66 14.07 4.34 0.94
CA ARG A 66 15.20 5.28 0.90
C ARG A 66 16.48 4.60 0.44
N GLU A 67 16.78 3.42 0.99
CA GLU A 67 17.96 2.63 0.61
C GLU A 67 17.94 2.25 -0.87
N ARG A 68 16.76 1.92 -1.41
CA ARG A 68 16.59 1.59 -2.83
C ARG A 68 16.71 2.80 -3.75
N LYS A 69 16.67 4.04 -3.24
CA LYS A 69 16.75 5.29 -4.05
C LYS A 69 15.80 5.29 -5.25
N GLY A 70 14.57 4.79 -5.07
CA GLY A 70 13.56 4.70 -6.12
C GLY A 70 13.74 3.56 -7.13
N LYS A 71 14.67 2.63 -6.89
CA LYS A 71 14.86 1.45 -7.75
C LYS A 71 13.82 0.36 -7.47
N GLY A 72 13.06 0.01 -8.52
CA GLY A 72 12.06 -1.06 -8.49
C GLY A 72 10.72 -0.63 -7.90
N GLU A 73 9.86 -1.60 -7.64
CA GLU A 73 8.52 -1.35 -7.08
C GLU A 73 8.58 -0.79 -5.66
N ARG A 74 7.65 0.12 -5.34
CA ARG A 74 7.52 0.72 -4.01
C ARG A 74 7.18 -0.35 -2.97
N ILE A 75 7.95 -0.38 -1.90
CA ILE A 75 7.69 -1.27 -0.76
C ILE A 75 6.63 -0.61 0.14
N THR A 76 5.59 -1.36 0.49
CA THR A 76 4.50 -0.94 1.40
C THR A 76 4.42 -1.84 2.62
N GLU A 77 3.61 -1.50 3.63
CA GLU A 77 3.32 -2.42 4.73
C GLU A 77 2.78 -3.76 4.19
N ASN A 78 1.90 -3.73 3.19
CA ASN A 78 1.35 -4.94 2.57
C ASN A 78 2.41 -5.79 1.86
N THR A 79 3.46 -5.19 1.31
CA THR A 79 4.58 -5.95 0.76
C THR A 79 5.33 -6.69 1.87
N LEU A 80 5.59 -6.02 3.00
CA LEU A 80 6.28 -6.60 4.14
C LEU A 80 5.45 -7.69 4.83
N ILE A 81 4.14 -7.49 4.97
CA ILE A 81 3.23 -8.48 5.55
C ILE A 81 3.22 -9.76 4.70
N ARG A 82 3.11 -9.64 3.39
CA ARG A 82 3.15 -10.81 2.48
C ARG A 82 4.49 -11.54 2.61
N TRP A 83 5.60 -10.81 2.62
CA TRP A 83 6.93 -11.41 2.76
C TRP A 83 7.11 -12.13 4.11
N ALA A 84 6.62 -11.54 5.21
CA ALA A 84 6.63 -12.18 6.51
C ALA A 84 5.75 -13.45 6.54
N VAL A 85 4.60 -13.42 5.85
CA VAL A 85 3.75 -14.61 5.68
C VAL A 85 4.48 -15.69 4.88
N ASP A 86 5.13 -15.35 3.77
CA ASP A 86 5.91 -16.30 2.97
C ASP A 86 7.01 -16.96 3.81
N MET A 87 7.79 -16.16 4.56
CA MET A 87 8.83 -16.65 5.45
C MET A 87 8.27 -17.56 6.55
N LEU A 88 7.13 -17.19 7.13
CA LEU A 88 6.46 -18.00 8.15
C LEU A 88 5.98 -19.32 7.55
N LEU A 89 5.31 -19.31 6.39
CA LEU A 89 4.81 -20.52 5.77
C LEU A 89 5.95 -21.45 5.32
N GLU A 90 7.04 -20.90 4.79
CA GLU A 90 8.22 -21.66 4.42
C GLU A 90 8.86 -22.34 5.64
N GLN A 91 8.92 -21.66 6.79
CA GLN A 91 9.45 -22.23 8.03
C GLN A 91 8.64 -23.45 8.51
N TYR A 92 7.32 -23.47 8.27
CA TYR A 92 6.44 -24.56 8.70
C TYR A 92 6.08 -25.54 7.57
N ARG A 93 6.65 -25.38 6.38
CA ARG A 93 6.54 -26.36 5.30
C ARG A 93 7.27 -27.63 5.73
N SER A 94 6.51 -28.69 5.97
CA SER A 94 7.08 -30.00 6.29
C SER A 94 7.79 -30.58 5.05
N PRO A 95 8.97 -31.21 5.17
CA PRO A 95 9.64 -31.88 4.05
C PRO A 95 8.86 -33.10 3.49
N ALA A 96 7.67 -33.41 4.01
CA ALA A 96 6.86 -34.55 3.64
C ALA A 96 6.12 -34.41 2.29
N GLU A 97 6.10 -33.24 1.64
CA GLU A 97 5.45 -33.06 0.33
C GLU A 97 6.38 -33.34 -0.86
N THR A 98 7.66 -33.63 -0.62
CA THR A 98 8.63 -33.98 -1.68
C THR A 98 8.57 -35.45 -2.15
N TYR A 99 7.67 -36.26 -1.59
CA TYR A 99 7.58 -37.72 -1.86
C TYR A 99 6.19 -38.17 -2.31
N GLN A 100 5.53 -37.47 -3.26
CA GLN A 100 4.45 -38.07 -4.05
C GLN A 100 4.47 -37.55 -5.50
N LYS A 101 5.57 -37.80 -6.21
CA LYS A 101 5.54 -37.81 -7.67
C LYS A 101 6.60 -38.74 -8.27
N GLU A 102 6.70 -39.96 -7.76
CA GLU A 102 7.28 -41.08 -8.49
C GLU A 102 6.35 -42.28 -8.32
N GLU A 103 6.17 -43.03 -9.40
CA GLU A 103 5.28 -44.20 -9.57
C GLU A 103 3.84 -43.94 -10.03
N GLU A 104 3.68 -43.60 -11.31
CA GLU A 104 2.73 -44.36 -12.15
C GLU A 104 3.54 -45.22 -13.15
N PRO A 105 3.65 -46.54 -12.94
CA PRO A 105 3.95 -47.46 -14.01
C PRO A 105 2.65 -47.91 -14.69
N SER A 106 2.54 -47.67 -16.00
CA SER A 106 1.71 -48.50 -16.88
C SER A 106 2.47 -48.81 -18.16
#